data_AF-A0A1I0BIH0-F1
#
_entry.id   AF-A0A1I0BIH0-F1
#
_cell.length_a   1.000
_cell.length_b   1.000
_cell.length_c   1.000
_cell.angle_alpha   90.00
_cell.angle_beta   90.00
_cell.angle_gamma   90.00
#
_symmetry.space_group_name_H-M   'P 1'
#
loop_
_entity.id
_entity.type
_entity.pdbx_description
1 polymer ?
#
loop_
_entity_poly.entity_id
_entity_poly.type
_entity_poly.pdbx_seq_one_letter_code
_entity_poly.pdbx_strand_id
1 'polypeptide(L)'
;MHRRNSNSNVQDELSFAERTGRLVLVTTVIGVLAIGYYKLLKIAIDLLFSKIYLKFPFSTEHLIVTCMLTTGLLILIRTIYYCFCEFSALDYSNKGTKRKENIKRADDSYSMLFKFSYLYVGLSIFISALFTIATAIYFQNIIIISFFIVLLSPFLLGLFSRNFRQQIHKGLLIIKKNLKEIWAWGGISIIILMLLVVTMGGMQKLSFQVNFINDKKLPIKIHFENKIPDNVTLSFISTNDNEENDILTKEIKLTEKDFNRSFIEATEKSIKETKTHSIINYLNKEMKKGFQEAYLSKISHYDYNYALNASSYLKPGKNYVVIQFQIESLNNRFYKIVNEIDVSEAGAFLINKEDFVYK
;
A
#
# COMPACT_ATOMS: atom_id res chain seq x y z
N MET A 1 73.86 18.85 -11.60
CA MET A 1 72.94 19.72 -10.85
C MET A 1 71.79 20.15 -11.76
N HIS A 2 70.72 19.36 -11.87
CA HIS A 2 69.33 19.83 -11.75
C HIS A 2 68.39 18.62 -11.87
N ARG A 3 67.60 18.47 -10.80
CA ARG A 3 66.62 17.41 -10.54
C ARG A 3 65.59 17.31 -11.68
N ARG A 4 65.35 16.08 -12.14
CA ARG A 4 64.05 15.70 -12.71
C ARG A 4 63.03 15.77 -11.57
N ASN A 5 62.14 16.75 -11.63
CA ASN A 5 60.88 16.72 -10.88
C ASN A 5 59.98 15.65 -11.51
N SER A 6 60.08 14.42 -11.03
CA SER A 6 58.97 13.47 -11.12
C SER A 6 58.02 13.77 -9.96
N ASN A 7 57.16 14.78 -10.13
CA ASN A 7 55.93 14.86 -9.35
C ASN A 7 55.00 13.74 -9.85
N SER A 8 55.29 12.51 -9.43
CA SER A 8 54.30 11.46 -9.40
C SER A 8 53.28 11.87 -8.33
N ASN A 9 52.07 12.21 -8.76
CA ASN A 9 50.87 12.08 -7.95
C ASN A 9 50.77 10.60 -7.52
N VAL A 10 51.50 10.23 -6.47
CA VAL A 10 51.19 9.02 -5.71
C VAL A 10 49.93 9.41 -4.95
N GLN A 11 48.76 9.03 -5.46
CA GLN A 11 47.60 8.86 -4.58
C GLN A 11 48.08 7.88 -3.52
N ASP A 12 48.24 8.35 -2.27
CA ASP A 12 48.67 7.51 -1.16
C ASP A 12 47.74 6.28 -1.10
N GLU A 13 48.29 5.12 -1.45
CA GLU A 13 47.56 3.86 -1.40
C GLU A 13 47.28 3.56 0.07
N LEU A 14 45.99 3.51 0.43
CA LEU A 14 45.55 3.21 1.79
C LEU A 14 46.13 1.87 2.26
N SER A 15 46.60 1.85 3.50
CA SER A 15 47.09 0.64 4.15
C SER A 15 45.97 -0.38 4.38
N PHE A 16 46.33 -1.64 4.58
CA PHE A 16 45.38 -2.71 4.90
C PHE A 16 44.53 -2.38 6.13
N ALA A 17 45.16 -1.79 7.16
CA ALA A 17 44.49 -1.37 8.38
C ALA A 17 43.46 -0.25 8.10
N GLU A 18 43.80 0.73 7.26
CA GLU A 18 42.89 1.81 6.88
C GLU A 18 41.69 1.30 6.07
N ARG A 19 41.92 0.39 5.10
CA ARG A 19 40.84 -0.21 4.30
C ARG A 19 39.90 -1.07 5.15
N THR A 20 40.46 -1.90 6.03
CA THR A 20 39.68 -2.69 6.97
C THR A 20 38.89 -1.78 7.92
N GLY A 21 39.52 -0.69 8.41
CA GLY A 21 38.85 0.32 9.22
C GLY A 21 37.68 0.99 8.49
N ARG A 22 37.83 1.34 7.20
CA ARG A 22 36.73 1.88 6.38
C ARG A 22 35.60 0.88 6.23
N LEU A 23 35.90 -0.38 5.94
CA LEU A 23 34.90 -1.43 5.79
C LEU A 23 34.08 -1.62 7.08
N VAL A 24 34.75 -1.70 8.23
CA VAL A 24 34.11 -1.81 9.55
C VAL A 24 33.27 -0.56 9.84
N LEU A 25 33.79 0.63 9.56
CA LEU A 25 33.07 1.88 9.78
C LEU A 25 31.79 1.96 8.93
N VAL A 26 31.88 1.68 7.63
CA VAL A 26 30.73 1.73 6.71
C VAL A 26 29.67 0.71 7.11
N THR A 27 30.07 -0.53 7.38
CA THR A 27 29.13 -1.59 7.78
C THR A 27 28.47 -1.28 9.13
N THR A 28 29.21 -0.73 10.09
CA THR A 28 28.67 -0.33 11.40
C THR A 28 27.70 0.83 11.26
N VAL A 29 28.08 1.91 10.55
CA VAL A 29 27.23 3.10 10.37
C VAL A 29 25.95 2.74 9.62
N ILE A 30 26.06 1.99 8.52
CA ILE A 30 24.89 1.57 7.74
C ILE A 30 24.03 0.59 8.54
N GLY A 31 24.63 -0.31 9.33
CA GLY A 31 23.89 -1.21 10.21
C GLY A 31 23.07 -0.47 11.27
N VAL A 32 23.66 0.51 11.96
CA VAL A 32 22.95 1.34 12.95
C VAL A 32 21.83 2.15 12.29
N LEU A 33 22.11 2.78 11.14
CA LEU A 33 21.11 3.51 10.37
C LEU A 33 19.98 2.59 9.89
N ALA A 34 20.29 1.36 9.47
CA ALA A 34 19.31 0.38 9.01
C ALA A 34 18.33 -0.01 10.12
N ILE A 35 18.78 -0.10 11.39
CA ILE A 35 17.88 -0.37 12.53
C ILE A 35 16.87 0.78 12.72
N GLY A 36 17.34 2.02 12.71
CA GLY A 36 16.46 3.20 12.82
C GLY A 36 15.49 3.29 11.64
N TYR A 37 16.02 3.04 10.45
CA TYR A 37 15.26 3.00 9.21
C TYR A 37 14.16 1.93 9.21
N TYR A 38 14.48 0.72 9.68
CA TYR A 38 13.53 -0.38 9.80
C TYR A 38 12.36 -0.03 10.74
N LYS A 39 12.64 0.63 11.88
CA LYS A 39 11.58 1.08 12.79
C LYS A 39 10.63 2.08 12.12
N LEU A 40 11.17 3.05 11.38
CA LEU A 40 10.35 4.01 10.63
C LEU A 40 9.55 3.34 9.51
N LEU A 41 10.19 2.43 8.77
CA LEU A 41 9.53 1.66 7.72
C LEU A 41 8.38 0.82 8.29
N LYS A 42 8.59 0.18 9.43
CA LYS A 42 7.55 -0.59 10.12
C LYS A 42 6.35 0.29 10.47
N ILE A 43 6.57 1.48 11.04
CA ILE A 43 5.50 2.43 11.34
C ILE A 43 4.72 2.81 10.06
N ALA A 44 5.43 3.11 8.98
CA ALA A 44 4.81 3.47 7.70
C ALA A 44 3.99 2.30 7.10
N ILE A 45 4.50 1.07 7.21
CA ILE A 45 3.81 -0.15 6.78
C ILE A 45 2.58 -0.43 7.65
N ASP A 46 2.68 -0.29 8.97
CA ASP A 46 1.56 -0.50 9.90
C ASP A 46 0.42 0.51 9.61
N LEU A 47 0.77 1.78 9.34
CA LEU A 47 -0.17 2.80 8.90
C LEU A 47 -0.83 2.44 7.56
N LEU A 48 -0.07 1.89 6.62
CA LEU A 48 -0.60 1.41 5.34
C LEU A 48 -1.60 0.26 5.55
N PHE A 49 -1.27 -0.73 6.39
CA PHE A 49 -2.12 -1.90 6.67
C PHE A 49 -3.34 -1.60 7.55
N SER A 50 -3.37 -0.46 8.23
CA SER A 50 -4.51 -0.02 9.04
C SER A 50 -5.69 0.52 8.22
N LYS A 51 -5.56 0.62 6.89
CA LYS A 51 -6.53 1.26 5.99
C LYS A 51 -7.20 0.26 5.04
N ILE A 52 -8.52 0.37 4.88
CA ILE A 52 -9.35 -0.32 3.89
C ILE A 52 -9.70 0.68 2.77
N TYR A 53 -9.45 0.30 1.51
CA TYR A 53 -9.63 1.16 0.34
C TYR A 53 -11.07 1.08 -0.18
N LEU A 54 -11.74 2.22 -0.33
CA LEU A 54 -13.12 2.27 -0.83
C LEU A 54 -13.25 2.60 -2.33
N LYS A 55 -12.38 3.44 -2.89
CA LYS A 55 -12.48 3.90 -4.30
C LYS A 55 -11.16 4.13 -5.03
N PHE A 56 -10.07 4.49 -4.34
CA PHE A 56 -8.78 4.79 -4.97
C PHE A 56 -7.74 3.73 -4.59
N PRO A 57 -7.01 3.11 -5.53
CA PRO A 57 -6.03 2.08 -5.22
C PRO A 57 -4.72 2.63 -4.62
N PHE A 58 -4.53 3.96 -4.65
CA PHE A 58 -3.29 4.61 -4.22
C PHE A 58 -3.54 5.59 -3.07
N SER A 59 -2.67 5.52 -2.05
CA SER A 59 -2.64 6.46 -0.93
C SER A 59 -1.30 7.15 -0.75
N THR A 60 -1.27 8.23 0.03
CA THR A 60 -0.03 8.87 0.47
C THR A 60 0.92 7.87 1.13
N GLU A 61 0.38 6.92 1.90
CA GLU A 61 1.19 5.88 2.55
C GLU A 61 1.80 4.92 1.54
N HIS A 62 1.10 4.55 0.45
CA HIS A 62 1.68 3.69 -0.59
C HIS A 62 2.92 4.33 -1.18
N LEU A 63 2.84 5.63 -1.48
CA LEU A 63 3.95 6.36 -2.08
C LEU A 63 5.11 6.52 -1.09
N ILE A 64 4.82 6.84 0.18
CA ILE A 64 5.85 6.92 1.23
C ILE A 64 6.55 5.57 1.42
N VAL A 65 5.80 4.48 1.60
CA VAL A 65 6.35 3.13 1.79
C VAL A 65 7.14 2.70 0.56
N THR A 66 6.65 2.97 -0.65
CA THR A 66 7.37 2.70 -1.90
C THR A 66 8.69 3.46 -1.97
N CYS A 67 8.66 4.77 -1.70
CA CYS A 67 9.85 5.62 -1.72
C CYS A 67 10.87 5.18 -0.66
N MET A 68 10.40 4.71 0.50
CA MET A 68 11.25 4.13 1.52
C MET A 68 11.86 2.81 1.00
N LEU A 69 11.05 1.78 0.74
CA LEU A 69 11.53 0.47 0.31
C LEU A 69 12.51 0.54 -0.86
N THR A 70 12.24 1.38 -1.86
CA THR A 70 13.13 1.56 -3.02
C THR A 70 14.49 2.11 -2.62
N THR A 71 14.52 3.18 -1.82
CA THR A 71 15.77 3.80 -1.35
C THR A 71 16.54 2.86 -0.43
N GLY A 72 15.87 2.19 0.50
CA GLY A 72 16.48 1.19 1.38
C GLY A 72 17.13 0.05 0.59
N LEU A 73 16.41 -0.51 -0.39
CA LEU A 73 16.90 -1.59 -1.24
C LEU A 73 18.12 -1.18 -2.07
N LEU A 74 18.08 0.00 -2.70
CA LEU A 74 19.19 0.48 -3.52
C LEU A 74 20.44 0.80 -2.70
N ILE A 75 20.28 1.39 -1.51
CA ILE A 75 21.39 1.63 -0.57
C ILE A 75 21.99 0.29 -0.12
N LEU A 76 21.15 -0.70 0.20
CA LEU A 76 21.60 -2.03 0.58
C LEU A 76 22.41 -2.71 -0.54
N ILE A 77 21.90 -2.72 -1.77
CA ILE A 77 22.60 -3.27 -2.94
C ILE A 77 23.96 -2.60 -3.13
N ARG A 78 24.02 -1.26 -3.02
CA ARG A 78 25.27 -0.51 -3.14
C ARG A 78 26.24 -0.81 -2.00
N THR A 79 25.74 -1.03 -0.79
CA THR A 79 26.56 -1.40 0.37
C THR A 79 27.19 -2.77 0.17
N ILE A 80 26.41 -3.75 -0.28
CA ILE A 80 26.90 -5.10 -0.62
C ILE A 80 27.96 -5.02 -1.73
N TYR A 81 27.70 -4.24 -2.77
CA TYR A 81 28.65 -4.02 -3.85
C TYR A 81 29.96 -3.36 -3.37
N TYR A 82 29.87 -2.36 -2.48
CA TYR A 82 31.03 -1.75 -1.85
C TYR A 82 31.86 -2.78 -1.07
N CYS A 83 31.22 -3.58 -0.22
CA CYS A 83 31.91 -4.63 0.53
C CYS A 83 32.63 -5.61 -0.41
N PHE A 84 31.96 -6.03 -1.49
CA PHE A 84 32.58 -6.88 -2.51
C PHE A 84 33.82 -6.24 -3.16
N CYS A 85 33.77 -4.94 -3.48
CA CYS A 85 34.91 -4.21 -4.03
C CYS A 85 36.06 -4.09 -3.02
N GLU A 86 35.79 -3.82 -1.74
CA GLU A 86 36.83 -3.78 -0.70
C GLU A 86 37.48 -5.15 -0.49
N PHE A 87 36.71 -6.23 -0.42
CA PHE A 87 37.28 -7.58 -0.33
C PHE A 87 38.19 -7.90 -1.53
N SER A 88 37.80 -7.47 -2.73
CA SER A 88 38.63 -7.63 -3.94
C SER A 88 39.90 -6.77 -3.91
N ALA A 89 39.89 -5.64 -3.21
CA ALA A 89 41.04 -4.76 -3.04
C ALA A 89 42.00 -5.24 -1.93
N LEU A 90 41.47 -5.95 -0.91
CA LEU A 90 42.25 -6.59 0.15
C LEU A 90 42.95 -7.88 -0.30
N ASP A 91 42.55 -8.46 -1.43
CA ASP A 91 43.16 -9.65 -1.99
C ASP A 91 44.52 -9.35 -2.65
N TYR A 92 45.60 -9.67 -1.93
CA TYR A 92 46.98 -9.55 -2.38
C TYR A 92 47.42 -10.63 -3.39
N SER A 93 46.58 -11.63 -3.68
CA SER A 93 46.90 -12.64 -4.70
C SER A 93 47.00 -12.02 -6.10
N ASN A 94 46.24 -10.93 -6.34
CA ASN A 94 46.31 -10.14 -7.55
C ASN A 94 47.55 -9.23 -7.53
N LYS A 95 48.40 -9.32 -8.58
CA LYS A 95 49.62 -8.50 -8.72
C LYS A 95 49.50 -7.48 -9.86
N GLY A 96 50.26 -6.39 -9.75
CA GLY A 96 50.42 -5.40 -10.82
C GLY A 96 49.15 -4.58 -11.10
N THR A 97 48.74 -4.54 -12.37
CA THR A 97 47.64 -3.70 -12.87
C THR A 97 46.27 -4.10 -12.30
N LYS A 98 46.00 -5.39 -12.14
CA LYS A 98 44.73 -5.90 -11.58
C LYS A 98 44.50 -5.41 -10.15
N ARG A 99 45.55 -5.37 -9.32
CA ARG A 99 45.45 -4.87 -7.95
C ARG A 99 45.14 -3.38 -7.93
N LYS A 100 45.83 -2.58 -8.76
CA LYS A 100 45.55 -1.14 -8.89
C LYS A 100 44.12 -0.86 -9.35
N GLU A 101 43.59 -1.70 -10.25
CA GLU A 101 42.19 -1.58 -10.70
C GLU A 101 41.20 -1.90 -9.56
N ASN A 102 41.43 -2.97 -8.80
CA ASN A 102 40.57 -3.33 -7.66
C ASN A 102 40.57 -2.25 -6.58
N ILE A 103 41.74 -1.70 -6.23
CA ILE A 103 41.91 -0.58 -5.29
C ILE A 103 41.10 0.63 -5.76
N LYS A 104 41.27 1.03 -7.03
CA LYS A 104 40.53 2.15 -7.61
C LYS A 104 39.02 1.90 -7.59
N ARG A 105 38.58 0.69 -7.93
CA ARG A 105 37.16 0.30 -7.92
C ARG A 105 36.57 0.38 -6.52
N ALA A 106 37.32 -0.03 -5.49
CA ALA A 106 36.91 0.11 -4.10
C ALA A 106 36.75 1.58 -3.69
N ASP A 107 37.73 2.44 -4.02
CA ASP A 107 37.69 3.87 -3.70
C ASP A 107 36.55 4.59 -4.43
N ASP A 108 36.34 4.27 -5.71
CA ASP A 108 35.22 4.76 -6.50
C ASP A 108 33.88 4.31 -5.89
N SER A 109 33.77 3.03 -5.48
CA SER A 109 32.56 2.49 -4.87
C SER A 109 32.24 3.11 -3.50
N TYR A 110 33.26 3.42 -2.69
CA TYR A 110 33.11 4.14 -1.43
C TYR A 110 32.49 5.52 -1.64
N SER A 111 33.06 6.30 -2.57
CA SER A 111 32.55 7.63 -2.90
C SER A 111 31.12 7.57 -3.48
N MET A 112 30.88 6.61 -4.37
CA MET A 112 29.57 6.40 -4.98
C MET A 112 28.49 6.02 -3.95
N LEU A 113 28.82 5.24 -2.92
CA LEU A 113 27.88 4.82 -1.88
C LEU A 113 27.21 6.02 -1.21
N PHE A 114 27.99 6.98 -0.72
CA PHE A 114 27.45 8.17 -0.06
C PHE A 114 26.76 9.12 -1.03
N LYS A 115 27.35 9.33 -2.22
CA LYS A 115 26.77 10.19 -3.25
C LYS A 115 25.38 9.71 -3.68
N PHE A 116 25.21 8.41 -3.89
CA PHE A 116 23.92 7.85 -4.29
C PHE A 116 22.95 7.70 -3.12
N SER A 117 23.43 7.41 -1.90
CA SER A 117 22.58 7.43 -0.72
C SER A 117 21.94 8.81 -0.51
N TYR A 118 22.73 9.87 -0.62
CA TYR A 118 22.22 11.25 -0.56
C TYR A 118 21.21 11.54 -1.68
N LEU A 119 21.51 11.11 -2.91
CA LEU A 119 20.60 11.28 -4.06
C LEU A 119 19.25 10.57 -3.83
N TYR A 120 19.27 9.29 -3.44
CA TYR A 120 18.05 8.50 -3.27
C TYR A 120 17.20 8.98 -2.11
N VAL A 121 17.81 9.33 -0.97
CA VAL A 121 17.08 9.94 0.16
C VAL A 121 16.47 11.28 -0.25
N GLY A 122 17.22 12.12 -0.98
CA GLY A 122 16.72 13.38 -1.51
C GLY A 122 15.54 13.20 -2.46
N LEU A 123 15.60 12.23 -3.37
CA LEU A 123 14.48 11.88 -4.27
C LEU A 123 13.25 11.41 -3.49
N SER A 124 13.41 10.50 -2.53
CA SER A 124 12.29 10.00 -1.71
C SER A 124 11.59 11.13 -0.96
N ILE A 125 12.35 12.04 -0.32
CA ILE A 125 11.79 13.19 0.39
C ILE A 125 11.08 14.13 -0.58
N PHE A 126 11.72 14.46 -1.71
CA PHE A 126 11.17 15.37 -2.71
C PHE A 126 9.86 14.85 -3.30
N ILE A 127 9.81 13.59 -3.73
CA ILE A 127 8.63 12.97 -4.35
C ILE A 127 7.50 12.80 -3.32
N SER A 128 7.83 12.39 -2.09
CA SER A 128 6.84 12.28 -1.02
C SER A 128 6.23 13.64 -0.65
N ALA A 129 7.06 14.69 -0.59
CA ALA A 129 6.59 16.05 -0.35
C ALA A 129 5.70 16.55 -1.50
N LEU A 130 6.13 16.38 -2.75
CA LEU A 130 5.37 16.81 -3.92
C LEU A 130 4.01 16.12 -4.00
N PHE A 131 3.97 14.81 -3.74
CA PHE A 131 2.72 14.07 -3.69
C PHE A 131 1.81 14.55 -2.56
N THR A 132 2.36 14.77 -1.36
CA THR A 132 1.60 15.30 -0.21
C THR A 132 0.97 16.66 -0.53
N ILE A 133 1.72 17.55 -1.18
CA ILE A 133 1.21 18.85 -1.64
C ILE A 133 0.10 18.66 -2.68
N ALA A 134 0.32 17.79 -3.68
CA ALA A 134 -0.67 17.53 -4.72
C ALA A 134 -1.99 17.01 -4.14
N THR A 135 -1.92 16.07 -3.19
CA THR A 135 -3.10 15.59 -2.47
C THR A 135 -3.75 16.68 -1.61
N ALA A 136 -2.95 17.51 -0.94
CA ALA A 136 -3.47 18.60 -0.13
C ALA A 136 -4.21 19.64 -0.98
N ILE A 137 -3.69 19.97 -2.17
CA ILE A 137 -4.36 20.86 -3.13
C ILE A 137 -5.66 20.22 -3.64
N TYR A 138 -5.62 18.95 -4.04
CA TYR A 138 -6.78 18.23 -4.55
C TYR A 138 -7.94 18.20 -3.54
N PHE A 139 -7.63 17.93 -2.27
CA PHE A 139 -8.61 17.88 -1.18
C PHE A 139 -8.83 19.22 -0.47
N GLN A 140 -8.26 20.32 -0.99
CA GLN A 140 -8.38 21.67 -0.43
C GLN A 140 -8.00 21.75 1.07
N ASN A 141 -6.97 21.03 1.49
CA ASN A 141 -6.45 21.05 2.86
C ASN A 141 -5.60 22.30 3.10
N ILE A 142 -6.24 23.37 3.58
CA ILE A 142 -5.64 24.71 3.72
C ILE A 142 -4.44 24.72 4.68
N ILE A 143 -4.42 23.85 5.68
CA ILE A 143 -3.34 23.80 6.69
C ILE A 143 -2.06 23.27 6.08
N ILE A 144 -2.14 22.15 5.37
CA ILE A 144 -0.97 21.56 4.72
C ILE A 144 -0.46 22.52 3.64
N ILE A 145 -1.36 23.13 2.86
CA ILE A 145 -1.01 24.16 1.87
C ILE A 145 -0.27 25.33 2.55
N SER A 146 -0.83 25.88 3.64
CA SER A 146 -0.24 26.99 4.40
C SER A 146 1.13 26.64 4.98
N PHE A 147 1.28 25.43 5.55
CA PHE A 147 2.55 24.93 6.07
C PHE A 147 3.61 24.87 4.97
N PHE A 148 3.28 24.32 3.80
CA PHE A 148 4.21 24.26 2.67
C PHE A 148 4.54 25.63 2.10
N ILE A 149 3.59 26.58 2.06
CA ILE A 149 3.86 27.97 1.66
C ILE A 149 4.87 28.62 2.60
N VAL A 150 4.70 28.46 3.92
CA VAL A 150 5.64 28.98 4.92
C VAL A 150 7.02 28.32 4.75
N LEU A 151 7.07 27.00 4.56
CA LEU A 151 8.31 26.25 4.33
C LEU A 151 9.03 26.70 3.03
N LEU A 152 8.27 27.00 1.97
CA LEU A 152 8.79 27.46 0.68
C LEU A 152 9.17 28.95 0.70
N SER A 153 8.64 29.76 1.63
CA SER A 153 8.91 31.20 1.68
C SER A 153 10.40 31.57 1.74
N PRO A 154 11.27 30.94 2.58
CA PRO A 154 12.70 31.22 2.54
C PRO A 154 13.36 30.76 1.23
N PHE A 155 12.86 29.69 0.60
CA PHE A 155 13.34 29.23 -0.70
C PHE A 155 13.01 30.25 -1.81
N LEU A 156 11.78 30.77 -1.81
CA LEU A 156 11.33 31.82 -2.74
C LEU A 156 12.10 33.12 -2.56
N LEU A 157 12.33 33.55 -1.31
CA LEU A 157 13.19 34.69 -1.00
C LEU A 157 14.64 34.45 -1.44
N GLY A 158 15.14 33.22 -1.26
CA GLY A 158 16.45 32.80 -1.74
C GLY A 158 16.62 32.92 -3.25
N LEU A 159 15.58 32.70 -4.05
CA LEU A 159 15.64 32.80 -5.53
C LEU A 159 16.06 34.18 -6.04
N PHE A 160 15.81 35.25 -5.27
CA PHE A 160 16.28 36.60 -5.61
C PHE A 160 17.81 36.73 -5.50
N SER A 161 18.45 35.92 -4.64
CA SER A 161 19.90 35.91 -4.47
C SER A 161 20.62 35.25 -5.66
N ARG A 162 21.61 35.94 -6.21
CA ARG A 162 22.44 35.43 -7.31
C ARG A 162 23.24 34.19 -6.90
N ASN A 163 23.74 34.16 -5.66
CA ASN A 163 24.51 33.04 -5.13
C ASN A 163 23.65 31.78 -5.01
N PHE A 164 22.40 31.94 -4.57
CA PHE A 164 21.45 30.85 -4.46
C PHE A 164 21.05 30.28 -5.82
N ARG A 165 20.78 31.15 -6.81
CA ARG A 165 20.52 30.71 -8.20
C ARG A 165 21.67 29.92 -8.81
N GLN A 166 22.92 30.31 -8.54
CA GLN A 166 24.10 29.54 -8.97
C GLN A 166 24.17 28.17 -8.29
N GLN A 167 23.80 28.06 -7.01
CA GLN A 167 23.73 26.78 -6.31
C GLN A 167 22.62 25.88 -6.88
N ILE A 168 21.44 26.43 -7.20
CA ILE A 168 20.36 25.69 -7.87
C ILE A 168 20.83 25.17 -9.24
N HIS A 169 21.50 26.01 -10.04
CA HIS A 169 22.02 25.59 -11.34
C HIS A 169 23.04 24.45 -11.21
N LYS A 170 23.93 24.51 -10.22
CA LYS A 170 24.84 23.40 -9.90
C LYS A 170 24.07 22.13 -9.49
N GLY A 171 23.01 22.26 -8.70
CA GLY A 171 22.12 21.16 -8.33
C GLY A 171 21.45 20.51 -9.55
N LEU A 172 20.93 21.32 -10.48
CA LEU A 172 20.33 20.83 -11.74
C LEU A 172 21.34 20.09 -12.61
N LEU A 173 22.59 20.56 -12.68
CA LEU A 173 23.66 19.86 -13.39
C LEU A 173 23.97 18.49 -12.77
N ILE A 174 23.92 18.38 -11.44
CA ILE A 174 24.08 17.10 -10.73
C ILE A 174 22.94 16.14 -11.08
N ILE A 175 21.70 16.62 -11.12
CA ILE A 175 20.53 15.81 -11.54
C ILE A 175 20.73 15.30 -12.96
N LYS A 176 21.06 16.20 -13.91
CA LYS A 176 21.30 15.83 -15.31
C LYS A 176 22.41 14.80 -15.47
N LYS A 177 23.47 14.88 -14.66
CA LYS A 177 24.61 13.96 -14.70
C LYS A 177 24.26 12.55 -14.21
N ASN A 178 23.32 12.42 -13.26
CA ASN A 178 22.94 11.12 -12.66
C ASN A 178 21.55 10.64 -13.15
N LEU A 179 21.15 11.02 -14.36
CA LEU A 179 19.82 10.74 -14.89
C LEU A 179 19.52 9.23 -14.93
N LYS A 180 20.52 8.40 -15.25
CA LYS A 180 20.37 6.94 -15.33
C LYS A 180 20.00 6.34 -13.97
N GLU A 181 20.64 6.82 -12.91
CA GLU A 181 20.39 6.36 -11.55
C GLU A 181 19.04 6.84 -11.01
N ILE A 182 18.59 8.03 -11.43
CA ILE A 182 17.24 8.53 -11.15
C ILE A 182 16.20 7.64 -11.86
N TRP A 183 16.41 7.29 -13.12
CA TRP A 183 15.53 6.38 -13.86
C TRP A 183 15.50 4.97 -13.25
N ALA A 184 16.64 4.45 -12.82
CA ALA A 184 16.71 3.17 -12.12
C ALA A 184 15.90 3.20 -10.81
N TRP A 185 16.03 4.27 -10.02
CA TRP A 185 15.24 4.49 -8.82
C TRP A 185 13.73 4.58 -9.13
N GLY A 186 13.35 5.32 -10.18
CA GLY A 186 11.96 5.44 -10.61
C GLY A 186 11.36 4.13 -11.08
N GLY A 187 12.09 3.35 -11.89
CA GLY A 187 11.65 2.05 -12.37
C GLY A 187 11.43 1.05 -11.24
N ILE A 188 12.36 0.95 -10.29
CA ILE A 188 12.21 0.08 -9.11
C ILE A 188 11.04 0.55 -8.24
N SER A 189 10.85 1.86 -8.08
CA SER A 189 9.72 2.42 -7.34
C SER A 189 8.38 1.99 -7.94
N ILE A 190 8.24 2.04 -9.27
CA ILE A 190 7.01 1.60 -9.94
C ILE A 190 6.74 0.11 -9.71
N ILE A 191 7.78 -0.74 -9.78
CA ILE A 191 7.64 -2.19 -9.53
C ILE A 191 7.18 -2.44 -8.09
N ILE A 192 7.82 -1.80 -7.11
CA ILE A 192 7.46 -1.94 -5.69
C ILE A 192 6.05 -1.42 -5.43
N LEU A 193 5.67 -0.29 -6.04
CA LEU A 193 4.32 0.26 -5.90
C LEU A 193 3.27 -0.72 -6.41
N MET A 194 3.47 -1.30 -7.58
CA MET A 194 2.55 -2.30 -8.14
C MET A 194 2.46 -3.54 -7.25
N LEU A 195 3.60 -4.03 -6.74
CA LEU A 195 3.62 -5.15 -5.80
C LEU A 195 2.81 -4.83 -4.53
N LEU A 196 2.99 -3.63 -3.95
CA LEU A 196 2.23 -3.20 -2.78
C LEU A 196 0.72 -3.16 -3.06
N VAL A 197 0.31 -2.60 -4.20
CA VAL A 197 -1.11 -2.56 -4.59
C VAL A 197 -1.70 -3.97 -4.73
N VAL A 198 -0.98 -4.88 -5.39
CA VAL A 198 -1.44 -6.28 -5.54
C VAL A 198 -1.53 -6.98 -4.19
N THR A 199 -0.52 -6.85 -3.33
CA THR A 199 -0.52 -7.48 -1.99
C THR A 199 -1.65 -6.93 -1.11
N MET A 200 -1.87 -5.61 -1.12
CA MET A 200 -2.96 -4.98 -0.36
C MET A 200 -4.33 -5.36 -0.90
N GLY A 201 -4.51 -5.38 -2.22
CA GLY A 201 -5.75 -5.83 -2.85
C GLY A 201 -6.09 -7.28 -2.49
N GLY A 202 -5.09 -8.15 -2.35
CA GLY A 202 -5.27 -9.54 -1.94
C GLY A 202 -5.54 -9.73 -0.43
N MET A 203 -5.14 -8.77 0.41
CA MET A 203 -5.30 -8.85 1.87
C MET A 203 -6.62 -8.28 2.40
N GLN A 204 -7.45 -7.67 1.54
CA GLN A 204 -8.80 -7.27 1.91
C GLN A 204 -9.64 -8.51 2.16
N LYS A 205 -10.00 -8.76 3.43
CA LYS A 205 -10.81 -9.91 3.82
C LYS A 205 -12.20 -9.79 3.20
N LEU A 206 -12.54 -10.82 2.44
CA LEU A 206 -13.85 -10.98 1.85
C LEU A 206 -14.64 -11.90 2.78
N SER A 207 -15.67 -11.38 3.43
CA SER A 207 -16.46 -12.15 4.37
C SER A 207 -17.93 -12.06 3.97
N PHE A 208 -18.56 -13.22 3.79
CA PHE A 208 -20.00 -13.30 3.55
C PHE A 208 -20.60 -14.46 4.33
N GLN A 209 -21.86 -14.29 4.70
CA GLN A 209 -22.63 -15.28 5.41
C GLN A 209 -24.05 -15.35 4.83
N VAL A 210 -24.50 -16.56 4.53
CA VAL A 210 -25.89 -16.82 4.12
C VAL A 210 -26.52 -17.81 5.10
N ASN A 211 -27.62 -17.40 5.72
CA ASN A 211 -28.32 -18.20 6.71
C ASN A 211 -29.78 -18.44 6.31
N PHE A 212 -30.23 -19.67 6.52
CA PHE A 212 -31.62 -20.09 6.31
C PHE A 212 -32.26 -20.43 7.66
N ILE A 213 -33.23 -19.63 8.09
CA ILE A 213 -33.86 -19.81 9.40
C ILE A 213 -35.22 -20.48 9.21
N ASN A 214 -35.52 -21.51 10.01
CA ASN A 214 -36.80 -22.20 9.99
C ASN A 214 -37.79 -21.60 11.01
N ASP A 215 -38.25 -20.37 10.76
CA ASP A 215 -39.17 -19.62 11.65
C ASP A 215 -40.52 -19.34 10.95
N LYS A 216 -41.27 -20.37 10.56
CA LYS A 216 -42.61 -20.32 9.90
C LYS A 216 -42.73 -19.49 8.59
N LYS A 217 -41.80 -18.59 8.31
CA LYS A 217 -41.71 -17.61 7.23
C LYS A 217 -40.41 -17.75 6.43
N LEU A 218 -39.65 -18.81 6.69
CA LEU A 218 -38.40 -19.16 6.02
C LEU A 218 -37.56 -17.95 5.54
N PRO A 219 -37.06 -17.10 6.45
CA PRO A 219 -36.27 -15.96 6.04
C PRO A 219 -34.88 -16.41 5.58
N ILE A 220 -34.52 -16.05 4.35
CA ILE A 220 -33.16 -16.11 3.82
C ILE A 220 -32.48 -14.81 4.23
N LYS A 221 -31.38 -14.90 4.96
CA LYS A 221 -30.55 -13.76 5.33
C LYS A 221 -29.23 -13.83 4.59
N ILE A 222 -28.91 -12.76 3.86
CA ILE A 222 -27.62 -12.60 3.17
C ILE A 222 -26.90 -11.45 3.84
N HIS A 223 -25.66 -11.71 4.24
CA HIS A 223 -24.78 -10.77 4.89
C HIS A 223 -23.46 -10.68 4.13
N PHE A 224 -23.05 -9.46 3.77
CA PHE A 224 -21.71 -9.16 3.26
C PHE A 224 -21.00 -8.19 4.20
N GLU A 225 -19.73 -8.45 4.45
CA GLU A 225 -18.84 -7.60 5.23
C GLU A 225 -17.87 -6.85 4.29
N ASN A 226 -17.77 -5.53 4.48
CA ASN A 226 -16.84 -4.58 3.84
C ASN A 226 -16.92 -4.44 2.31
N LYS A 227 -17.40 -5.45 1.59
CA LYS A 227 -17.53 -5.44 0.13
C LYS A 227 -18.77 -6.21 -0.31
N ILE A 228 -19.63 -5.54 -1.07
CA ILE A 228 -20.86 -6.10 -1.64
C ILE A 228 -20.66 -6.42 -3.13
N PRO A 229 -21.21 -7.52 -3.66
CA PRO A 229 -21.27 -7.78 -5.11
C PRO A 229 -22.12 -6.72 -5.83
N ASP A 230 -21.79 -6.43 -7.09
CA ASP A 230 -22.61 -5.52 -7.91
C ASP A 230 -24.02 -6.08 -8.14
N ASN A 231 -24.11 -7.41 -8.31
CA ASN A 231 -25.36 -8.14 -8.49
C ASN A 231 -25.35 -9.45 -7.70
N VAL A 232 -26.46 -9.73 -7.03
CA VAL A 232 -26.76 -11.04 -6.42
C VAL A 232 -28.06 -11.57 -7.01
N THR A 233 -28.02 -12.77 -7.57
CA THR A 233 -29.19 -13.44 -8.16
C THR A 233 -29.66 -14.53 -7.22
N LEU A 234 -30.93 -14.48 -6.82
CA LEU A 234 -31.62 -15.54 -6.09
C LEU A 234 -32.60 -16.23 -7.05
N SER A 235 -32.47 -17.53 -7.22
CA SER A 235 -33.35 -18.36 -8.03
C SER A 235 -34.02 -19.43 -7.17
N PHE A 236 -35.33 -19.54 -7.30
CA PHE A 236 -36.16 -20.53 -6.62
C PHE A 236 -36.61 -21.56 -7.65
N ILE A 237 -36.20 -22.80 -7.46
CA ILE A 237 -36.46 -23.91 -8.38
C ILE A 237 -37.29 -24.95 -7.63
N SER A 238 -38.33 -25.46 -8.26
CA SER A 238 -39.13 -26.58 -7.72
C SER A 238 -39.00 -27.76 -8.65
N THR A 239 -38.84 -28.94 -8.07
CA THR A 239 -38.77 -30.21 -8.82
C THR A 239 -40.09 -30.94 -8.64
N ASN A 240 -40.73 -31.31 -9.74
CA ASN A 240 -41.92 -32.16 -9.69
C ASN A 240 -41.50 -33.60 -9.38
N ASP A 241 -42.33 -34.32 -8.64
CA ASP A 241 -42.13 -35.73 -8.27
C ASP A 241 -42.03 -36.69 -9.47
N ASN A 242 -42.36 -36.21 -10.68
CA ASN A 242 -42.08 -36.88 -11.94
C ASN A 242 -40.79 -36.30 -12.54
N GLU A 243 -39.69 -36.97 -12.23
CA GLU A 243 -38.30 -36.63 -12.55
C GLU A 243 -38.09 -36.03 -13.96
N GLU A 244 -37.45 -34.84 -13.98
CA GLU A 244 -36.63 -34.22 -15.07
C GLU A 244 -36.94 -32.75 -15.42
N ASN A 245 -38.06 -32.16 -14.95
CA ASN A 245 -38.34 -30.75 -15.23
C ASN A 245 -38.21 -29.88 -13.98
N ASP A 246 -37.02 -29.31 -13.78
CA ASP A 246 -36.78 -28.23 -12.83
C ASP A 246 -37.52 -26.96 -13.28
N ILE A 247 -38.51 -26.52 -12.49
CA ILE A 247 -39.31 -25.34 -12.81
C ILE A 247 -38.80 -24.14 -12.00
N LEU A 248 -38.26 -23.14 -12.69
CA LEU A 248 -37.95 -21.85 -12.10
C LEU A 248 -39.26 -21.18 -11.65
N THR A 249 -39.45 -21.08 -10.34
CA THR A 249 -40.64 -20.50 -9.73
C THR A 249 -40.51 -18.99 -9.57
N LYS A 250 -39.30 -18.51 -9.23
CA LYS A 250 -39.00 -17.08 -9.13
C LYS A 250 -37.52 -16.80 -9.31
N GLU A 251 -37.19 -15.68 -9.93
CA GLU A 251 -35.85 -15.09 -9.93
C GLU A 251 -35.93 -13.67 -9.35
N ILE A 252 -34.96 -13.32 -8.49
CA ILE A 252 -34.79 -12.00 -7.89
C ILE A 252 -33.35 -11.56 -8.14
N LYS A 253 -33.18 -10.37 -8.71
CA LYS A 253 -31.88 -9.73 -8.90
C LYS A 253 -31.76 -8.58 -7.91
N LEU A 254 -30.78 -8.68 -7.03
CA LEU A 254 -30.45 -7.68 -6.03
C LEU A 254 -29.23 -6.89 -6.48
N THR A 255 -29.27 -5.59 -6.24
CA THR A 255 -28.17 -4.65 -6.40
C THR A 255 -27.78 -4.10 -5.03
N GLU A 256 -26.69 -3.33 -4.93
CA GLU A 256 -26.26 -2.71 -3.67
C GLU A 256 -27.39 -1.97 -2.93
N LYS A 257 -28.31 -1.34 -3.67
CA LYS A 257 -29.40 -0.52 -3.12
C LYS A 257 -30.45 -1.34 -2.37
N ASP A 258 -30.54 -2.64 -2.62
CA ASP A 258 -31.53 -3.52 -2.01
C ASP A 258 -31.11 -4.00 -0.61
N PHE A 259 -29.84 -3.82 -0.25
CA PHE A 259 -29.29 -4.22 1.04
C PHE A 259 -29.43 -3.11 2.08
N ASN A 260 -29.91 -3.48 3.26
CA ASN A 260 -29.85 -2.60 4.41
C ASN A 260 -28.40 -2.48 4.87
N ARG A 261 -27.86 -1.28 4.77
CA ARG A 261 -26.49 -0.97 5.18
C ARG A 261 -26.47 -0.55 6.64
N SER A 262 -25.76 -1.30 7.47
CA SER A 262 -25.30 -0.87 8.79
C SER A 262 -23.79 -0.73 8.76
N PHE A 263 -23.24 0.19 9.56
CA PHE A 263 -21.81 0.39 9.59
C PHE A 263 -21.36 0.78 11.00
N ILE A 264 -20.23 0.21 11.41
CA ILE A 264 -19.44 0.69 12.53
C ILE A 264 -18.28 1.44 11.90
N GLU A 265 -18.35 2.77 11.92
CA GLU A 265 -17.21 3.58 11.54
C GLU A 265 -16.40 3.86 12.80
N ALA A 266 -15.21 3.27 12.90
CA ALA A 266 -14.21 3.68 13.87
C ALA A 266 -13.70 5.08 13.46
N THR A 267 -14.52 6.08 13.75
CA THR A 267 -14.08 7.46 13.80
C THR A 267 -13.15 7.57 15.00
N GLU A 268 -11.97 8.17 14.82
CA GLU A 268 -11.27 8.74 15.96
C GLU A 268 -12.25 9.73 16.59
N LYS A 269 -12.94 9.32 17.66
CA LYS A 269 -13.74 10.23 18.48
C LYS A 269 -12.80 11.39 18.80
N SER A 270 -13.09 12.54 18.20
CA SER A 270 -12.63 13.80 18.74
C SER A 270 -13.00 13.75 20.22
N ILE A 271 -11.98 13.93 21.07
CA ILE A 271 -12.18 14.18 22.49
C ILE A 271 -13.35 15.15 22.57
N LYS A 272 -14.46 14.66 23.17
CA LYS A 272 -15.77 15.32 23.30
C LYS A 272 -15.82 16.71 22.67
N GLU A 273 -16.63 16.88 21.64
CA GLU A 273 -17.07 18.19 21.17
C GLU A 273 -17.78 18.95 22.31
N THR A 274 -17.00 19.51 23.24
CA THR A 274 -17.40 20.71 23.94
C THR A 274 -17.54 21.78 22.86
N LYS A 275 -18.74 22.35 22.78
CA LYS A 275 -19.16 23.43 21.87
C LYS A 275 -18.41 24.74 22.14
N THR A 276 -17.09 24.69 22.26
CA THR A 276 -16.22 25.84 22.19
C THR A 276 -15.61 25.86 20.79
N HIS A 277 -15.90 26.92 20.04
CA HIS A 277 -15.23 27.27 18.79
C HIS A 277 -13.75 27.54 19.06
N SER A 278 -12.97 26.49 19.34
CA SER A 278 -11.53 26.60 19.49
C SER A 278 -10.89 26.50 18.12
N ILE A 279 -9.86 27.32 17.89
CA ILE A 279 -8.97 27.23 16.72
C ILE A 279 -8.46 25.79 16.55
N ILE A 280 -8.28 25.06 17.65
CA ILE A 280 -7.86 23.65 17.67
C ILE A 280 -8.87 22.74 16.95
N ASN A 281 -10.18 22.94 17.15
CA ASN A 281 -11.22 22.15 16.47
C ASN A 281 -11.28 22.43 14.97
N TYR A 282 -11.12 23.71 14.58
CA TYR A 282 -10.99 24.09 13.18
C TYR A 282 -9.73 23.49 12.55
N LEU A 283 -8.59 23.58 13.25
CA LEU A 283 -7.32 23.02 12.79
C LEU A 283 -7.41 21.50 12.61
N ASN A 284 -8.03 20.80 13.56
CA ASN A 284 -8.22 19.36 13.47
C ASN A 284 -9.12 18.95 12.29
N LYS A 285 -10.21 19.70 12.06
CA LYS A 285 -11.12 19.44 10.92
C LYS A 285 -10.41 19.65 9.58
N GLU A 286 -9.67 20.74 9.45
CA GLU A 286 -8.93 21.05 8.23
C GLU A 286 -7.74 20.12 8.00
N MET A 287 -7.03 19.69 9.06
CA MET A 287 -5.95 18.69 8.93
C MET A 287 -6.48 17.34 8.45
N LYS A 288 -7.71 16.97 8.84
CA LYS A 288 -8.34 15.70 8.47
C LYS A 288 -9.00 15.70 7.08
N LYS A 289 -9.26 16.87 6.47
CA LYS A 289 -9.77 16.97 5.09
C LYS A 289 -8.80 16.30 4.11
N GLY A 290 -9.31 15.38 3.30
CA GLY A 290 -8.54 14.58 2.34
C GLY A 290 -7.90 13.31 2.89
N PHE A 291 -7.72 13.18 4.22
CA PHE A 291 -7.20 11.95 4.85
C PHE A 291 -8.29 10.92 5.15
N GLN A 292 -9.54 11.35 5.37
CA GLN A 292 -10.64 10.49 5.82
C GLN A 292 -11.66 10.11 4.72
N GLU A 293 -11.65 10.77 3.55
CA GLU A 293 -12.65 10.48 2.50
C GLU A 293 -12.27 9.28 1.60
N ALA A 294 -11.03 8.79 1.68
CA ALA A 294 -10.52 7.73 0.79
C ALA A 294 -10.30 6.37 1.48
N TYR A 295 -10.34 6.31 2.82
CA TYR A 295 -9.97 5.13 3.60
C TYR A 295 -10.87 4.91 4.79
N LEU A 296 -11.10 3.64 5.10
CA LEU A 296 -11.66 3.21 6.36
C LEU A 296 -10.59 2.65 7.26
N SER A 297 -10.70 2.90 8.57
CA SER A 297 -9.92 2.14 9.54
C SER A 297 -10.24 0.66 9.39
N LYS A 298 -9.25 -0.22 9.54
CA LYS A 298 -9.45 -1.68 9.57
C LYS A 298 -10.37 -2.14 10.71
N ILE A 299 -10.61 -1.27 11.70
CA ILE A 299 -11.55 -1.50 12.80
C ILE A 299 -12.98 -1.09 12.40
N SER A 300 -13.13 -0.29 11.35
CA SER A 300 -14.43 0.02 10.77
C SER A 300 -14.95 -1.18 9.97
N HIS A 301 -16.25 -1.43 10.08
CA HIS A 301 -16.91 -2.60 9.52
C HIS A 301 -18.21 -2.16 8.85
N TYR A 302 -18.42 -2.57 7.60
CA TYR A 302 -19.67 -2.32 6.87
C TYR A 302 -20.41 -3.62 6.69
N ASP A 303 -21.65 -3.61 7.14
CA ASP A 303 -22.56 -4.74 7.10
C ASP A 303 -23.66 -4.45 6.11
N TYR A 304 -23.74 -5.29 5.09
CA TYR A 304 -24.80 -5.25 4.11
C TYR A 304 -25.71 -6.44 4.38
N ASN A 305 -26.91 -6.16 4.88
CA ASN A 305 -27.86 -7.17 5.30
C ASN A 305 -29.09 -7.15 4.39
N TYR A 306 -29.43 -8.29 3.84
CA TYR A 306 -30.68 -8.51 3.13
C TYR A 306 -31.45 -9.65 3.77
N ALA A 307 -32.76 -9.47 3.92
CA ALA A 307 -33.65 -10.49 4.46
C ALA A 307 -34.88 -10.63 3.56
N LEU A 308 -35.15 -11.84 3.09
CA LEU A 308 -36.30 -12.16 2.27
C LEU A 308 -37.07 -13.33 2.89
N ASN A 309 -38.38 -13.16 3.02
CA ASN A 309 -39.27 -14.27 3.30
C ASN A 309 -39.48 -15.06 2.00
N ALA A 310 -38.99 -16.30 1.95
CA ALA A 310 -39.04 -17.13 0.77
C ALA A 310 -40.30 -18.00 0.64
N SER A 311 -41.16 -18.05 1.68
CA SER A 311 -42.28 -19.00 1.74
C SER A 311 -43.23 -18.93 0.55
N SER A 312 -43.48 -17.75 -0.01
CA SER A 312 -44.38 -17.56 -1.15
C SER A 312 -43.80 -17.98 -2.50
N TYR A 313 -42.50 -18.29 -2.57
CA TYR A 313 -41.82 -18.68 -3.80
C TYR A 313 -41.53 -20.18 -3.89
N LEU A 314 -41.87 -20.93 -2.84
CA LEU A 314 -41.67 -22.37 -2.77
C LEU A 314 -42.99 -23.10 -3.04
N LYS A 315 -42.91 -24.23 -3.72
CA LYS A 315 -44.06 -25.11 -3.98
C LYS A 315 -44.01 -26.30 -3.03
N PRO A 316 -45.14 -26.99 -2.78
CA PRO A 316 -45.12 -28.28 -2.10
C PRO A 316 -44.15 -29.25 -2.78
N GLY A 317 -43.43 -30.06 -1.99
CA GLY A 317 -42.39 -30.98 -2.45
C GLY A 317 -40.97 -30.39 -2.41
N LYS A 318 -40.08 -30.92 -3.24
CA LYS A 318 -38.66 -30.53 -3.26
C LYS A 318 -38.44 -29.20 -3.97
N ASN A 319 -37.70 -28.32 -3.32
CA ASN A 319 -37.28 -27.03 -3.86
C ASN A 319 -35.78 -26.81 -3.66
N TYR A 320 -35.19 -26.00 -4.53
CA TYR A 320 -33.83 -25.51 -4.40
C TYR A 320 -33.83 -23.99 -4.41
N VAL A 321 -33.13 -23.42 -3.44
CA VAL A 321 -32.77 -22.00 -3.44
C VAL A 321 -31.32 -21.89 -3.90
N VAL A 322 -31.12 -21.23 -5.03
CA VAL A 322 -29.81 -20.99 -5.63
C VAL A 322 -29.48 -19.52 -5.50
N ILE A 323 -28.37 -19.20 -4.83
CA ILE A 323 -27.86 -17.83 -4.70
C ILE A 323 -26.54 -17.73 -5.46
N GLN A 324 -26.49 -16.84 -6.43
CA GLN A 324 -25.32 -16.61 -7.28
C GLN A 324 -24.87 -15.17 -7.18
N PHE A 325 -23.57 -14.98 -7.01
CA PHE A 325 -22.98 -13.65 -7.06
C PHE A 325 -21.52 -13.72 -7.49
N GLN A 326 -21.08 -12.65 -8.13
CA GLN A 326 -19.68 -12.45 -8.50
C GLN A 326 -19.13 -11.34 -7.62
N ILE A 327 -18.02 -11.61 -6.96
CA ILE A 327 -17.29 -10.54 -6.28
C ILE A 327 -16.05 -10.24 -7.09
N GLU A 328 -16.03 -9.05 -7.67
CA GLU A 328 -14.86 -8.55 -8.40
C GLU A 328 -13.72 -8.32 -7.41
N SER A 329 -12.69 -9.14 -7.47
CA SER A 329 -11.43 -8.94 -6.76
C SER A 329 -10.28 -9.06 -7.77
N LEU A 330 -9.02 -9.10 -7.32
CA LEU A 330 -7.89 -9.40 -8.23
C LEU A 330 -8.13 -10.70 -9.04
N ASN A 331 -8.89 -11.65 -8.49
CA ASN A 331 -9.44 -12.78 -9.22
C ASN A 331 -10.97 -12.72 -9.15
N ASN A 332 -11.64 -12.69 -10.30
CA ASN A 332 -13.10 -12.80 -10.35
C ASN A 332 -13.51 -14.18 -9.83
N ARG A 333 -14.23 -14.21 -8.71
CA ARG A 333 -14.74 -15.43 -8.11
C ARG A 333 -16.26 -15.44 -8.21
N PHE A 334 -16.77 -16.53 -8.78
CA PHE A 334 -18.20 -16.81 -8.85
C PHE A 334 -18.56 -17.73 -7.69
N TYR A 335 -19.49 -17.30 -6.86
CA TYR A 335 -20.02 -18.10 -5.77
C TYR A 335 -21.42 -18.56 -6.14
N LYS A 336 -21.68 -19.85 -5.94
CA LYS A 336 -23.01 -20.47 -6.10
C LYS A 336 -23.30 -21.24 -4.82
N ILE A 337 -24.27 -20.76 -4.06
CA ILE A 337 -24.79 -21.43 -2.87
C ILE A 337 -26.09 -22.10 -3.30
N VAL A 338 -26.25 -23.38 -2.97
CA VAL A 338 -27.48 -24.14 -3.25
C VAL A 338 -27.94 -24.74 -1.93
N ASN A 339 -29.18 -24.47 -1.56
CA ASN A 339 -29.81 -25.11 -0.42
C ASN A 339 -31.10 -25.80 -0.85
N GLU A 340 -31.25 -27.07 -0.46
CA GLU A 340 -32.45 -27.86 -0.69
C GLU A 340 -33.46 -27.63 0.43
N ILE A 341 -34.71 -27.43 0.05
CA ILE A 341 -35.82 -27.10 0.93
C ILE A 341 -37.01 -27.97 0.54
N ASP A 342 -37.39 -28.87 1.44
CA ASP A 342 -38.57 -29.71 1.27
C ASP A 342 -39.76 -29.05 1.99
N VAL A 343 -40.87 -28.87 1.27
CA VAL A 343 -42.09 -28.25 1.75
C VAL A 343 -43.17 -29.31 1.84
N SER A 344 -43.50 -29.69 3.08
CA SER A 344 -44.63 -30.60 3.32
C SER A 344 -45.97 -30.02 2.85
N GLU A 345 -46.94 -30.87 2.56
CA GLU A 345 -48.30 -30.47 2.18
C GLU A 345 -48.99 -29.59 3.24
N ALA A 346 -48.58 -29.72 4.51
CA ALA A 346 -49.06 -28.90 5.63
C ALA A 346 -48.35 -27.53 5.75
N GLY A 347 -47.42 -27.21 4.83
CA GLY A 347 -46.68 -25.96 4.80
C GLY A 347 -45.50 -25.88 5.79
N ALA A 348 -45.10 -26.99 6.40
CA ALA A 348 -43.87 -27.06 7.20
C ALA A 348 -42.64 -27.20 6.30
N PHE A 349 -41.56 -26.51 6.64
CA PHE A 349 -40.30 -26.48 5.89
C PHE A 349 -39.28 -27.40 6.55
N LEU A 350 -38.63 -28.25 5.75
CA LEU A 350 -37.45 -29.02 6.13
C LEU A 350 -36.27 -28.49 5.33
N ILE A 351 -35.32 -27.86 6.01
CA ILE A 351 -34.20 -27.11 5.40
C ILE A 351 -32.89 -27.47 6.06
N ASN A 352 -31.79 -27.41 5.29
CA ASN A 352 -30.47 -27.33 5.90
C ASN A 352 -30.30 -25.93 6.52
N LYS A 353 -29.99 -25.92 7.82
CA LYS A 353 -29.79 -24.71 8.64
C LYS A 353 -28.32 -24.32 8.78
N GLU A 354 -27.42 -25.02 8.09
CA GLU A 354 -26.00 -24.66 8.11
C GLU A 354 -25.80 -23.24 7.63
N ASP A 355 -25.01 -22.49 8.40
CA ASP A 355 -24.57 -21.15 8.02
C ASP A 355 -23.49 -21.29 6.95
N PHE A 356 -23.77 -20.81 5.74
CA PHE A 356 -22.78 -20.79 4.66
C PHE A 356 -21.86 -19.59 4.86
N VAL A 357 -20.72 -19.82 5.54
CA VAL A 357 -19.75 -18.77 5.91
C VAL A 357 -18.48 -18.89 5.09
N TYR A 358 -18.05 -17.77 4.51
CA TYR A 358 -16.72 -17.60 3.89
C TYR A 358 -16.00 -16.44 4.58
N LYS A 359 -14.72 -16.61 4.93
CA LYS A 359 -13.89 -15.62 5.67
C LYS A 359 -12.56 -15.35 5.01
#